data_AF-A0ABD3MIK7-F1
#
_entry.id   AF-A0ABD3MIK7-F1
#
_cell.length_a   1.000
_cell.length_b   1.000
_cell.length_c   1.000
_cell.angle_alpha   90.00
_cell.angle_beta   90.00
_cell.angle_gamma   90.00
#
_symmetry.space_group_name_H-M   'P 1'
#
loop_
_entity.id
_entity.type
_entity.pdbx_description
1 polymer ?
#
loop_
_entity_poly.entity_id
_entity_poly.type
_entity_poly.pdbx_seq_one_letter_code
_entity_poly.pdbx_strand_id
1 'polypeptide(L)'
;MMKIHLLSAILLTASVDASTFRPRSSRGYCLSSGRTTVSTPKHDVALTKDLAGYVASDDVTSTVTSIDECNIITSYRGGDGGGNVDIPKTNEIMGATFFTVLQIVLNKTFRANNINFPAMLGSTILTFATLVLAEAMFSGTGDNVAQLLTPGTNLLTKWLPVMFVPGLAMLPLAPSIGSTLDLFKVLSLIVLGFGFTMATTSYLVLGVRSAQGLVEAKVVDPPTTNNKKRNVATSAVAPPPPPKPFTEETFKFFLQGTVLSGAISMAASRRNSSYATPLSTVFMIFGTVFSYVFGARLPTQFTKIVHPLVTATAGTLALTQISALVTGSTFEKVLKTYKAGSLSPTKAGAGDLLLFLLGPAVGCLAIPMYSRKKIMAKNLPVVILAMICSSVGGLFGTAWYVRLLNIGASAAVRLSLLTRNVTTGLAIVITQMLEGDIAIAASVVVLTGIFAATVGRDILDLLKVDDPVSRGLGMGAAGQGLGVAAMMPEKDAFPFAAINMVLTAICASALVSIPAVKECLTNIVGGE
;
A
#
# COMPACT_ATOMS: atom_id res chain seq x y z
N MET A 1 2.43 -9.54 -27.50
CA MET A 1 1.80 -8.28 -27.97
C MET A 1 0.36 -8.09 -27.47
N MET A 2 -0.56 -9.04 -27.59
CA MET A 2 -1.97 -8.82 -27.19
C MET A 2 -2.22 -8.60 -25.68
N LYS A 3 -1.41 -9.22 -24.79
CA LYS A 3 -1.40 -8.94 -23.34
C LYS A 3 -1.00 -7.49 -23.01
N ILE A 4 -0.16 -6.88 -23.86
CA ILE A 4 0.33 -5.50 -23.68
C ILE A 4 -0.75 -4.50 -24.09
N HIS A 5 -1.57 -4.80 -25.11
CA HIS A 5 -2.68 -3.93 -25.52
C HIS A 5 -3.85 -3.88 -24.53
N LEU A 6 -4.19 -5.01 -23.91
CA LEU A 6 -5.21 -5.04 -22.85
C LEU A 6 -4.70 -4.29 -21.60
N LEU A 7 -3.41 -4.43 -21.29
CA LEU A 7 -2.77 -3.71 -20.21
C LEU A 7 -2.65 -2.21 -20.50
N SER A 8 -2.31 -1.83 -21.74
CA SER A 8 -2.28 -0.44 -22.15
C SER A 8 -3.67 0.16 -22.10
N ALA A 9 -4.73 -0.59 -22.44
CA ALA A 9 -6.11 -0.13 -22.29
C ALA A 9 -6.48 0.08 -20.82
N ILE A 10 -6.10 -0.84 -19.91
CA ILE A 10 -6.32 -0.70 -18.46
C ILE A 10 -5.51 0.48 -17.88
N LEU A 11 -4.25 0.63 -18.28
CA LEU A 11 -3.38 1.75 -17.87
C LEU A 11 -3.83 3.08 -18.49
N LEU A 12 -4.34 3.08 -19.72
CA LEU A 12 -4.96 4.24 -20.37
C LEU A 12 -6.21 4.66 -19.59
N THR A 13 -7.09 3.73 -19.20
CA THR A 13 -8.25 4.03 -18.34
C THR A 13 -7.86 4.53 -16.96
N ALA A 14 -6.76 4.03 -16.39
CA ALA A 14 -6.22 4.46 -15.11
C ALA A 14 -5.58 5.87 -15.16
N SER A 15 -5.00 6.25 -16.31
CA SER A 15 -4.35 7.56 -16.54
C SER A 15 -5.34 8.70 -16.83
N VAL A 16 -6.61 8.40 -17.17
CA VAL A 16 -7.65 9.44 -17.36
C VAL A 16 -7.80 10.36 -16.14
N ASP A 17 -7.59 9.84 -14.92
CA ASP A 17 -7.80 10.57 -13.67
C ASP A 17 -6.57 11.36 -13.17
N ALA A 18 -5.38 11.16 -13.74
CA ALA A 18 -4.20 11.95 -13.34
C ALA A 18 -4.24 13.38 -13.89
N SER A 19 -4.94 13.59 -15.02
CA SER A 19 -5.00 14.88 -15.71
C SER A 19 -5.99 15.92 -15.13
N THR A 20 -6.87 15.55 -14.19
CA THR A 20 -7.92 16.45 -13.66
C THR A 20 -7.73 16.84 -12.20
N PHE A 21 -6.62 16.44 -11.56
CA PHE A 21 -6.18 17.02 -10.28
C PHE A 21 -5.57 18.40 -10.51
N ARG A 22 -6.40 19.36 -10.94
CA ARG A 22 -6.09 20.79 -10.90
C ARG A 22 -6.78 21.36 -9.66
N PRO A 23 -6.07 21.87 -8.65
CA PRO A 23 -6.71 22.83 -7.77
C PRO A 23 -7.18 23.98 -8.67
N ARG A 24 -8.49 24.23 -8.71
CA ARG A 24 -9.02 25.49 -9.27
C ARG A 24 -8.37 26.61 -8.46
N SER A 25 -7.39 27.30 -9.03
CA SER A 25 -7.02 28.61 -8.51
C SER A 25 -8.26 29.48 -8.65
N SER A 26 -8.79 29.93 -7.53
CA SER A 26 -9.82 30.95 -7.47
C SER A 26 -9.28 32.19 -8.20
N ARG A 27 -9.87 32.51 -9.36
CA ARG A 27 -9.76 33.82 -10.00
C ARG A 27 -10.42 34.86 -9.09
N GLY A 28 -9.79 36.03 -8.98
CA GLY A 28 -10.32 37.25 -8.36
C GLY A 28 -9.44 37.67 -7.18
N TYR A 29 -8.76 38.81 -7.13
CA TYR A 29 -8.87 40.05 -7.91
C TYR A 29 -7.48 40.67 -8.07
N CYS A 30 -7.15 41.08 -9.30
CA CYS A 30 -6.19 42.14 -9.53
C CYS A 30 -6.79 43.45 -8.99
N LEU A 31 -6.12 44.10 -8.05
CA LEU A 31 -6.21 45.54 -7.90
C LEU A 31 -4.81 46.13 -8.09
N SER A 32 -4.75 46.96 -9.11
CA SER A 32 -3.63 47.76 -9.57
C SER A 32 -3.55 49.07 -8.78
N SER A 33 -2.33 49.58 -8.67
CA SER A 33 -1.95 50.99 -8.49
C SER A 33 -1.70 51.49 -7.06
N GLY A 34 -0.50 52.06 -6.87
CA GLY A 34 -0.13 52.84 -5.69
C GLY A 34 1.38 52.97 -5.49
N ARG A 35 2.05 53.82 -6.28
CA ARG A 35 3.41 54.33 -6.01
C ARG A 35 3.49 54.92 -4.60
N THR A 36 4.55 54.58 -3.86
CA THR A 36 5.30 55.56 -3.07
C THR A 36 6.71 55.05 -2.78
N THR A 37 7.67 55.79 -3.32
CA THR A 37 9.12 55.77 -3.08
C THR A 37 9.44 56.25 -1.67
N VAL A 38 10.32 55.57 -0.91
CA VAL A 38 11.25 56.24 0.02
C VAL A 38 12.56 55.43 0.15
N SER A 39 13.64 56.19 -0.02
CA SER A 39 15.10 56.00 0.07
C SER A 39 15.70 55.06 1.14
N THR A 40 16.80 54.41 0.76
CA THR A 40 17.92 53.99 1.62
C THR A 40 18.83 55.18 1.98
N PRO A 41 19.66 55.06 3.03
CA PRO A 41 21.10 55.17 2.75
C PRO A 41 21.99 54.15 3.48
N LYS A 42 23.17 53.97 2.88
CA LYS A 42 24.29 53.09 3.24
C LYS A 42 25.09 53.61 4.46
N HIS A 43 25.78 52.71 5.18
CA HIS A 43 27.18 52.91 5.62
C HIS A 43 27.89 51.58 5.94
N ASP A 44 29.22 51.68 5.91
CA ASP A 44 30.28 50.70 5.65
C ASP A 44 30.79 49.84 6.83
N VAL A 45 31.27 48.63 6.47
CA VAL A 45 32.53 47.93 6.83
C VAL A 45 32.86 47.58 8.31
N ALA A 46 32.91 46.27 8.64
CA ALA A 46 34.13 45.51 9.00
C ALA A 46 33.86 44.18 9.74
N LEU A 47 34.36 43.08 9.15
CA LEU A 47 34.90 41.84 9.72
C LEU A 47 34.64 41.48 11.21
N THR A 48 33.96 40.37 11.46
CA THR A 48 34.45 39.26 12.32
C THR A 48 33.65 37.98 12.08
N LYS A 49 34.36 36.86 12.27
CA LYS A 49 34.01 35.48 11.97
C LYS A 49 33.03 34.84 12.96
N ASP A 50 32.38 33.81 12.43
CA ASP A 50 31.92 32.57 13.07
C ASP A 50 30.68 32.58 14.00
N LEU A 51 29.84 31.56 13.75
CA LEU A 51 28.73 31.04 14.58
C LEU A 51 27.44 31.88 14.68
N ALA A 52 26.61 31.81 13.64
CA ALA A 52 25.14 31.64 13.77
C ALA A 52 24.49 31.73 12.38
N GLY A 53 23.75 30.71 11.97
CA GLY A 53 22.86 30.84 10.81
C GLY A 53 22.60 29.53 10.07
N TYR A 54 21.69 28.71 10.59
CA TYR A 54 20.67 28.04 9.75
C TYR A 54 19.55 27.51 10.66
N VAL A 55 18.91 28.44 11.38
CA VAL A 55 17.58 28.25 11.98
C VAL A 55 16.77 29.46 11.52
N ALA A 56 15.98 29.26 10.46
CA ALA A 56 14.77 30.02 10.13
C ALA A 56 14.41 29.72 8.67
N SER A 57 13.46 28.81 8.48
CA SER A 57 12.49 28.85 7.39
C SER A 57 11.23 28.13 7.89
N ASP A 58 10.47 28.86 8.73
CA ASP A 58 9.05 28.62 8.94
C ASP A 58 8.30 29.03 7.65
N ASP A 59 7.54 28.08 7.11
CA ASP A 59 6.18 28.25 6.52
C ASP A 59 5.93 27.20 5.43
N VAL A 60 5.39 26.04 5.82
CA VAL A 60 4.47 25.28 4.95
C VAL A 60 3.37 24.66 5.81
N THR A 61 2.40 25.49 6.15
CA THR A 61 1.08 25.04 6.60
C THR A 61 0.36 24.45 5.39
N SER A 62 0.27 23.12 5.29
CA SER A 62 -0.62 22.47 4.31
C SER A 62 -1.41 21.32 4.96
N THR A 63 -2.71 21.42 4.74
CA THR A 63 -3.80 20.86 5.53
C THR A 63 -4.11 19.41 5.15
N VAL A 64 -4.29 18.59 6.19
CA VAL A 64 -4.67 17.17 6.17
C VAL A 64 -6.12 17.00 5.71
N THR A 65 -6.45 15.97 4.89
CA THR A 65 -7.55 14.99 5.11
C THR A 65 -7.88 14.11 3.89
N SER A 66 -7.50 12.83 3.91
CA SER A 66 -8.31 11.64 3.56
C SER A 66 -7.48 10.38 3.83
N ILE A 67 -8.10 9.32 4.33
CA ILE A 67 -7.44 8.05 4.64
C ILE A 67 -7.52 7.19 3.37
N ASP A 68 -6.41 7.11 2.66
CA ASP A 68 -6.19 6.17 1.56
C ASP A 68 -4.75 5.66 1.67
N GLU A 69 -4.50 4.37 1.42
CA GLU A 69 -3.13 3.87 1.15
C GLU A 69 -2.43 4.71 0.08
N CYS A 70 -3.21 5.34 -0.80
CA CYS A 70 -2.77 6.34 -1.76
C CYS A 70 -2.03 7.52 -1.08
N ASN A 71 -2.51 8.08 0.04
CA ASN A 71 -1.87 9.23 0.70
C ASN A 71 -0.53 8.90 1.38
N ILE A 72 -0.34 7.65 1.81
CA ILE A 72 0.98 7.15 2.25
C ILE A 72 1.99 7.37 1.12
N ILE A 73 1.56 7.04 -0.10
CA ILE A 73 2.35 7.12 -1.33
C ILE A 73 2.31 8.51 -1.99
N THR A 74 1.34 9.35 -1.64
CA THR A 74 1.23 10.73 -2.14
C THR A 74 1.98 11.73 -1.26
N SER A 75 2.27 11.40 0.00
CA SER A 75 3.24 12.13 0.86
C SER A 75 4.69 12.06 0.32
N TYR A 76 4.94 11.36 -0.78
CA TYR A 76 6.22 11.27 -1.50
C TYR A 76 6.51 12.49 -2.40
N ARG A 77 5.76 13.58 -2.23
CA ARG A 77 6.12 14.87 -2.82
C ARG A 77 7.34 15.43 -2.07
N GLY A 78 8.54 15.09 -2.54
CA GLY A 78 9.77 15.76 -2.14
C GLY A 78 9.65 17.27 -2.36
N GLY A 79 10.24 18.04 -1.44
CA GLY A 79 10.12 19.49 -1.37
C GLY A 79 10.61 20.24 -2.60
N ASP A 80 10.02 21.43 -2.74
CA ASP A 80 10.39 22.61 -3.50
C ASP A 80 10.66 22.51 -5.00
N GLY A 81 9.67 23.00 -5.74
CA GLY A 81 9.66 23.21 -7.17
C GLY A 81 8.25 23.60 -7.60
N GLY A 82 7.77 24.76 -7.13
CA GLY A 82 6.51 25.35 -7.58
C GLY A 82 6.57 25.68 -9.07
N GLY A 83 6.24 24.70 -9.89
CA GLY A 83 6.13 24.82 -11.34
C GLY A 83 5.06 23.84 -11.81
N ASN A 84 3.99 24.39 -12.38
CA ASN A 84 2.92 23.63 -13.02
C ASN A 84 3.47 23.02 -14.32
N VAL A 85 4.26 21.95 -14.23
CA VAL A 85 4.72 21.18 -15.39
C VAL A 85 3.64 20.14 -15.67
N ASP A 86 2.85 20.34 -16.73
CA ASP A 86 1.98 19.30 -17.27
C ASP A 86 2.84 18.08 -17.60
N ILE A 87 2.81 17.05 -16.76
CA ILE A 87 3.49 15.78 -17.05
C ILE A 87 2.70 15.12 -18.18
N PRO A 88 3.29 14.89 -19.37
CA PRO A 88 2.58 14.27 -20.47
C PRO A 88 2.06 12.88 -20.05
N LYS A 89 0.81 12.52 -20.39
CA LYS A 89 0.23 11.17 -20.16
C LYS A 89 1.15 10.04 -20.67
N THR A 90 1.95 10.35 -21.69
CA THR A 90 3.01 9.51 -22.23
C THR A 90 4.00 9.04 -21.15
N ASN A 91 4.35 9.87 -20.17
CA ASN A 91 5.33 9.54 -19.13
C ASN A 91 4.78 8.58 -18.08
N GLU A 92 3.50 8.70 -17.71
CA GLU A 92 2.84 7.75 -16.80
C GLU A 92 2.76 6.36 -17.41
N ILE A 93 2.29 6.28 -18.65
CA ILE A 93 2.16 5.02 -19.38
C ILE A 93 3.54 4.41 -19.62
N MET A 94 4.54 5.22 -19.97
CA MET A 94 5.91 4.74 -20.16
C MET A 94 6.49 4.12 -18.88
N GLY A 95 6.36 4.80 -17.73
CA GLY A 95 6.84 4.27 -16.45
C GLY A 95 6.10 2.99 -16.03
N ALA A 96 4.77 2.95 -16.15
CA ALA A 96 4.00 1.74 -15.84
C ALA A 96 4.31 0.57 -16.80
N THR A 97 4.56 0.88 -18.08
CA THR A 97 4.98 -0.09 -19.08
C THR A 97 6.36 -0.64 -18.76
N PHE A 98 7.31 0.21 -18.33
CA PHE A 98 8.64 -0.23 -17.90
C PHE A 98 8.55 -1.29 -16.79
N PHE A 99 7.84 -1.01 -15.69
CA PHE A 99 7.66 -1.97 -14.60
C PHE A 99 6.98 -3.25 -15.05
N THR A 100 6.03 -3.15 -15.97
CA THR A 100 5.35 -4.33 -16.51
C THR A 100 6.27 -5.18 -17.37
N VAL A 101 7.01 -4.57 -18.30
CA VAL A 101 7.94 -5.31 -19.15
C VAL A 101 9.02 -5.96 -18.31
N LEU A 102 9.59 -5.23 -17.35
CA LEU A 102 10.57 -5.76 -16.40
C LEU A 102 10.00 -6.96 -15.64
N GLN A 103 8.76 -6.86 -15.15
CA GLN A 103 8.08 -7.96 -14.46
C GLN A 103 7.89 -9.19 -15.34
N ILE A 104 7.46 -9.01 -16.59
CA ILE A 104 7.26 -10.12 -17.54
C ILE A 104 8.60 -10.80 -17.85
N VAL A 105 9.65 -10.01 -18.10
CA VAL A 105 11.00 -10.52 -18.39
C VAL A 105 11.51 -11.33 -17.20
N LEU A 106 11.47 -10.77 -15.99
CA LEU A 106 11.93 -11.47 -14.79
C LEU A 106 11.14 -12.74 -14.51
N ASN A 107 9.81 -12.72 -14.67
CA ASN A 107 8.99 -13.93 -14.47
C ASN A 107 9.35 -15.01 -15.49
N LYS A 108 9.59 -14.65 -16.76
CA LYS A 108 10.05 -15.59 -17.78
C LYS A 108 11.43 -16.16 -17.44
N THR A 109 12.37 -15.31 -17.04
CA THR A 109 13.74 -15.69 -16.68
C THR A 109 13.76 -16.59 -15.44
N PHE A 110 13.03 -16.25 -14.38
CA PHE A 110 12.98 -17.04 -13.16
C PHE A 110 12.37 -18.42 -13.40
N ARG A 111 11.27 -18.50 -14.17
CA ARG A 111 10.68 -19.79 -14.57
C ARG A 111 11.63 -20.62 -15.42
N ALA A 112 12.36 -20.01 -16.36
CA ALA A 112 13.33 -20.72 -17.20
C ALA A 112 14.51 -21.29 -16.39
N ASN A 113 14.84 -20.69 -15.25
CA ASN A 113 15.92 -21.11 -14.37
C ASN A 113 15.44 -21.84 -13.09
N ASN A 114 14.17 -22.24 -13.02
CA ASN A 114 13.57 -22.89 -11.84
C ASN A 114 13.78 -22.11 -10.52
N ILE A 115 13.79 -20.78 -10.58
CA ILE A 115 13.94 -19.91 -9.43
C ILE A 115 12.57 -19.74 -8.76
N ASN A 116 12.40 -20.29 -7.56
CA ASN A 116 11.18 -20.20 -6.73
C ASN A 116 11.04 -18.84 -6.00
N PHE A 117 11.66 -17.78 -6.53
CA PHE A 117 11.58 -16.43 -6.00
C PHE A 117 10.53 -15.61 -6.75
N PRO A 118 9.68 -14.83 -6.07
CA PRO A 118 8.70 -13.99 -6.76
C PRO A 118 9.36 -12.93 -7.65
N ALA A 119 9.07 -12.97 -8.95
CA ALA A 119 9.61 -12.01 -9.92
C ALA A 119 9.29 -10.53 -9.57
N MET A 120 8.17 -10.27 -8.89
CA MET A 120 7.77 -8.93 -8.43
C MET A 120 8.76 -8.33 -7.43
N LEU A 121 9.26 -9.17 -6.52
CA LEU A 121 10.30 -8.80 -5.57
C LEU A 121 11.65 -8.68 -6.23
N GLY A 122 11.94 -9.59 -7.18
CA GLY A 122 13.10 -9.48 -8.05
C GLY A 122 13.14 -8.13 -8.76
N SER A 123 12.00 -7.69 -9.30
CA SER A 123 11.87 -6.37 -9.94
C SER A 123 12.17 -5.25 -8.96
N THR A 124 11.62 -5.32 -7.74
CA THR A 124 11.82 -4.28 -6.71
C THR A 124 13.29 -4.18 -6.31
N ILE A 125 13.92 -5.31 -5.97
CA ILE A 125 15.33 -5.38 -5.54
C ILE A 125 16.24 -4.93 -6.69
N LEU A 126 16.01 -5.43 -7.90
CA LEU A 126 16.82 -5.10 -9.07
C LEU A 126 16.72 -3.61 -9.39
N THR A 127 15.51 -3.04 -9.47
CA THR A 127 15.34 -1.60 -9.73
C THR A 127 16.01 -0.77 -8.64
N PHE A 128 15.83 -1.10 -7.35
CA PHE A 128 16.47 -0.36 -6.27
C PHE A 128 18.01 -0.44 -6.35
N ALA A 129 18.56 -1.64 -6.52
CA ALA A 129 20.01 -1.85 -6.64
C ALA A 129 20.60 -1.12 -7.84
N THR A 130 19.93 -1.17 -9.00
CA THR A 130 20.36 -0.44 -10.21
C THR A 130 20.35 1.07 -9.98
N LEU A 131 19.34 1.63 -9.31
CA LEU A 131 19.29 3.07 -9.02
C LEU A 131 20.41 3.50 -8.05
N VAL A 132 20.69 2.68 -7.02
CA VAL A 132 21.79 2.93 -6.08
C VAL A 132 23.15 2.82 -6.78
N LEU A 133 23.35 1.80 -7.61
CA LEU A 133 24.59 1.61 -8.36
C LEU A 133 24.79 2.73 -9.39
N ALA A 134 23.74 3.13 -10.11
CA ALA A 134 23.80 4.24 -11.07
C ALA A 134 24.21 5.55 -10.39
N GLU A 135 23.66 5.83 -9.21
CA GLU A 135 24.03 7.01 -8.42
C GLU A 135 25.47 6.95 -7.91
N ALA A 136 25.94 5.75 -7.55
CA ALA A 136 27.32 5.54 -7.09
C ALA A 136 28.35 5.65 -8.23
N MET A 137 28.00 5.22 -9.43
CA MET A 137 28.87 5.31 -10.62
C MET A 137 28.87 6.72 -11.23
N PHE A 138 27.70 7.35 -11.31
CA PHE A 138 27.50 8.64 -11.95
C PHE A 138 26.50 9.48 -11.12
N SER A 139 27.04 10.41 -10.32
CA SER A 139 26.24 11.30 -9.46
C SER A 139 25.09 11.95 -10.23
N GLY A 140 23.88 11.90 -9.67
CA GLY A 140 22.65 12.44 -10.27
C GLY A 140 21.95 11.51 -11.27
N THR A 141 22.59 10.44 -11.74
CA THR A 141 21.96 9.52 -12.72
C THR A 141 20.84 8.70 -12.08
N GLY A 142 21.04 8.21 -10.86
CA GLY A 142 20.00 7.45 -10.17
C GLY A 142 18.79 8.32 -9.84
N ASP A 143 19.02 9.56 -9.42
CA ASP A 143 17.95 10.52 -9.17
C ASP A 143 17.18 10.87 -10.47
N ASN A 144 17.87 11.06 -11.60
CA ASN A 144 17.22 11.30 -12.91
C ASN A 144 16.36 10.11 -13.37
N VAL A 145 16.88 8.89 -13.27
CA VAL A 145 16.12 7.68 -13.64
C VAL A 145 14.92 7.49 -12.70
N ALA A 146 15.08 7.74 -11.40
CA ALA A 146 13.98 7.68 -10.45
C ALA A 146 12.88 8.70 -10.78
N GLN A 147 13.26 9.95 -11.12
CA GLN A 147 12.32 10.98 -11.56
C GLN A 147 11.57 10.58 -12.84
N LEU A 148 12.25 9.96 -13.81
CA LEU A 148 11.63 9.47 -15.03
C LEU A 148 10.57 8.39 -14.76
N LEU A 149 10.81 7.51 -13.78
CA LEU A 149 9.91 6.41 -13.42
C LEU A 149 8.82 6.82 -12.42
N THR A 150 8.94 8.00 -11.79
CA THR A 150 8.01 8.49 -10.77
C THR A 150 6.57 8.64 -11.28
N PRO A 151 6.28 9.20 -12.48
CA PRO A 151 4.92 9.30 -12.98
C PRO A 151 4.20 7.94 -13.10
N GLY A 152 4.89 6.92 -13.61
CA GLY A 152 4.34 5.56 -13.69
C GLY A 152 4.17 4.89 -12.32
N THR A 153 5.09 5.19 -11.39
CA THR A 153 4.99 4.75 -9.99
C THR A 153 3.74 5.35 -9.34
N ASN A 154 3.49 6.64 -9.52
CA ASN A 154 2.31 7.32 -8.97
C ASN A 154 1.02 6.72 -9.53
N LEU A 155 0.98 6.40 -10.83
CA LEU A 155 -0.16 5.74 -11.45
C LEU A 155 -0.41 4.35 -10.83
N LEU A 156 0.61 3.50 -10.78
CA LEU A 156 0.46 2.12 -10.28
C LEU A 156 0.08 2.08 -8.79
N THR A 157 0.69 2.94 -7.99
CA THR A 157 0.46 3.01 -6.54
C THR A 157 -0.90 3.60 -6.18
N LYS A 158 -1.39 4.59 -6.95
CA LYS A 158 -2.75 5.13 -6.80
C LYS A 158 -3.84 4.05 -6.94
N TRP A 159 -3.64 3.11 -7.85
CA TRP A 159 -4.57 2.02 -8.13
C TRP A 159 -4.20 0.70 -7.43
N LEU A 160 -3.14 0.67 -6.61
CA LEU A 160 -2.70 -0.53 -5.91
C LEU A 160 -3.81 -1.17 -5.06
N PRO A 161 -4.64 -0.42 -4.30
CA PRO A 161 -5.66 -1.03 -3.46
C PRO A 161 -6.71 -1.83 -4.27
N VAL A 162 -7.11 -1.35 -5.45
CA VAL A 162 -8.11 -2.08 -6.28
C VAL A 162 -7.55 -3.41 -6.79
N MET A 163 -6.23 -3.54 -6.94
CA MET A 163 -5.57 -4.79 -7.33
C MET A 163 -5.68 -5.88 -6.26
N PHE A 164 -6.01 -5.52 -5.00
CA PHE A 164 -6.22 -6.47 -3.89
C PHE A 164 -7.65 -6.99 -3.79
N VAL A 165 -8.63 -6.33 -4.44
CA VAL A 165 -10.04 -6.73 -4.40
C VAL A 165 -10.25 -8.21 -4.73
N PRO A 166 -9.55 -8.81 -5.71
CA PRO A 166 -9.73 -10.22 -6.01
C PRO A 166 -9.39 -11.16 -4.86
N GLY A 167 -8.44 -10.81 -3.98
CA GLY A 167 -8.17 -11.60 -2.79
C GLY A 167 -9.41 -11.69 -1.90
N LEU A 168 -10.01 -10.54 -1.57
CA LEU A 168 -11.18 -10.48 -0.71
C LEU A 168 -12.47 -10.98 -1.38
N ALA A 169 -12.67 -10.67 -2.67
CA ALA A 169 -13.87 -11.07 -3.40
C ALA A 169 -13.99 -12.60 -3.57
N MET A 170 -12.88 -13.33 -3.46
CA MET A 170 -12.89 -14.80 -3.50
C MET A 170 -13.22 -15.45 -2.16
N LEU A 171 -13.37 -14.68 -1.07
CA LEU A 171 -13.63 -15.23 0.27
C LEU A 171 -14.87 -16.15 0.35
N PRO A 172 -15.98 -15.92 -0.37
CA PRO A 172 -17.10 -16.86 -0.38
C PRO A 172 -16.78 -18.24 -0.95
N LEU A 173 -15.69 -18.38 -1.71
CA LEU A 173 -15.20 -19.65 -2.26
C LEU A 173 -14.07 -20.27 -1.41
N ALA A 174 -13.63 -19.58 -0.37
CA ALA A 174 -12.56 -20.05 0.50
C ALA A 174 -13.02 -21.26 1.32
N PRO A 175 -12.11 -22.18 1.68
CA PRO A 175 -12.45 -23.26 2.60
C PRO A 175 -12.93 -22.70 3.94
N SER A 176 -13.83 -23.43 4.60
CA SER A 176 -14.30 -23.05 5.93
C SER A 176 -13.13 -22.94 6.91
N ILE A 177 -13.09 -21.85 7.67
CA ILE A 177 -12.10 -21.64 8.74
C ILE A 177 -12.28 -22.69 9.85
N GLY A 178 -13.48 -23.23 10.02
CA GLY A 178 -13.81 -24.23 11.04
C GLY A 178 -14.99 -23.80 11.87
N SER A 179 -14.90 -24.02 13.18
CA SER A 179 -15.94 -23.66 14.15
C SER A 179 -15.93 -22.16 14.48
N THR A 180 -16.99 -21.66 15.14
CA THR A 180 -17.01 -20.28 15.67
C THR A 180 -15.83 -20.02 16.62
N LEU A 181 -15.38 -21.05 17.35
CA LEU A 181 -14.22 -20.96 18.22
C LEU A 181 -12.93 -20.75 17.43
N ASP A 182 -12.79 -21.34 16.24
CA ASP A 182 -11.65 -21.11 15.37
C ASP A 182 -11.63 -19.69 14.80
N LEU A 183 -12.81 -19.11 14.53
CA LEU A 183 -12.91 -17.70 14.18
C LEU A 183 -12.40 -16.80 15.31
N PHE A 184 -12.77 -17.07 16.57
CA PHE A 184 -12.25 -16.33 17.72
C PHE A 184 -10.74 -16.50 17.88
N LYS A 185 -10.20 -17.69 17.64
CA LYS A 185 -8.74 -17.90 17.64
C LYS A 185 -8.06 -17.07 16.55
N VAL A 186 -8.61 -17.00 15.33
CA VAL A 186 -8.07 -16.14 14.26
C VAL A 186 -8.13 -14.66 14.66
N LEU A 187 -9.23 -14.20 15.26
CA LEU A 187 -9.32 -12.82 15.77
C LEU A 187 -8.31 -12.55 16.89
N SER A 188 -8.09 -13.50 17.78
CA SER A 188 -7.06 -13.40 18.82
C SER A 188 -5.66 -13.31 18.21
N LEU A 189 -5.38 -14.07 17.16
CA LEU A 189 -4.12 -14.00 16.41
C LEU A 189 -3.93 -12.61 15.78
N ILE A 190 -5.00 -12.01 15.25
CA ILE A 190 -4.97 -10.66 14.70
C ILE A 190 -4.56 -9.65 15.76
N VAL A 191 -5.24 -9.65 16.91
CA VAL A 191 -5.02 -8.68 17.98
C VAL A 191 -3.69 -8.91 18.71
N LEU A 192 -3.49 -10.11 19.25
CA LEU A 192 -2.31 -10.46 20.05
C LEU A 192 -1.07 -10.55 19.18
N GLY A 193 -1.18 -11.12 17.98
CA GLY A 193 -0.07 -11.17 17.04
C GLY A 193 0.34 -9.78 16.56
N PHE A 194 -0.61 -8.85 16.36
CA PHE A 194 -0.28 -7.46 16.05
C PHE A 194 0.50 -6.80 17.19
N GLY A 195 -0.04 -6.85 18.42
CA GLY A 195 0.60 -6.28 19.59
C GLY A 195 1.99 -6.87 19.84
N PHE A 196 2.12 -8.19 19.73
CA PHE A 196 3.40 -8.89 19.90
C PHE A 196 4.43 -8.47 18.86
N THR A 197 4.12 -8.53 17.56
CA THR A 197 5.06 -8.16 16.49
C THR A 197 5.50 -6.69 16.61
N MET A 198 4.55 -5.80 16.93
CA MET A 198 4.84 -4.38 17.11
C MET A 198 5.71 -4.12 18.35
N ALA A 199 5.36 -4.69 19.50
CA ALA A 199 6.10 -4.49 20.75
C ALA A 199 7.51 -5.07 20.67
N THR A 200 7.65 -6.31 20.18
CA THR A 200 8.96 -6.97 20.03
C THR A 200 9.88 -6.19 19.11
N THR A 201 9.40 -5.75 17.95
CA THR A 201 10.19 -4.92 17.02
C THR A 201 10.56 -3.58 17.65
N SER A 202 9.60 -2.90 18.28
CA SER A 202 9.83 -1.59 18.89
C SER A 202 10.88 -1.66 20.00
N TYR A 203 10.71 -2.57 20.96
CA TYR A 203 11.65 -2.69 22.09
C TYR A 203 13.02 -3.21 21.68
N LEU A 204 13.10 -4.10 20.68
CA LEU A 204 14.37 -4.54 20.14
C LEU A 204 15.16 -3.37 19.54
N VAL A 205 14.48 -2.56 18.73
CA VAL A 205 15.06 -1.34 18.16
C VAL A 205 15.46 -0.36 19.25
N LEU A 206 14.58 -0.12 20.22
CA LEU A 206 14.81 0.81 21.32
C LEU A 206 16.03 0.40 22.15
N GLY A 207 16.18 -0.90 22.45
CA GLY A 207 17.31 -1.45 23.18
C GLY A 207 18.64 -1.23 22.45
N VAL A 208 18.70 -1.48 21.15
CA VAL A 208 19.92 -1.23 20.35
C VAL A 208 20.23 0.26 20.27
N ARG A 209 19.23 1.11 20.07
CA ARG A 209 19.44 2.56 20.00
C ARG A 209 19.85 3.15 21.34
N SER A 210 19.33 2.62 22.45
CA SER A 210 19.78 2.97 23.80
C SER A 210 21.22 2.53 24.04
N ALA A 211 21.60 1.31 23.62
CA ALA A 211 22.99 0.83 23.71
C ALA A 211 23.98 1.65 22.86
N GLN A 212 23.51 2.27 21.77
CA GLN A 212 24.28 3.19 20.93
C GLN A 212 24.37 4.62 21.50
N GLY A 213 23.73 4.90 22.64
CA GLY A 213 23.65 6.24 23.21
C GLY A 213 22.79 7.22 22.39
N LEU A 214 21.99 6.72 21.46
CA LEU A 214 21.13 7.53 20.58
C LEU A 214 19.75 7.82 21.19
N VAL A 215 19.46 7.22 22.34
CA VAL A 215 18.24 7.44 23.13
C VAL A 215 18.71 7.72 24.56
N GLU A 216 18.56 8.96 25.01
CA GLU A 216 18.76 9.27 26.43
C GLU A 216 17.70 8.54 27.25
N ALA A 217 18.14 7.75 28.24
CA ALA A 217 17.25 7.26 29.27
C ALA A 217 16.73 8.47 30.04
N LYS A 218 15.49 8.88 29.78
CA LYS A 218 14.83 9.91 30.57
C LYS A 218 14.73 9.39 32.02
N VAL A 219 15.57 9.92 32.89
CA VAL A 219 15.35 9.92 34.33
C VAL A 219 14.01 10.63 34.53
N VAL A 220 13.01 9.87 34.98
CA VAL A 220 11.69 10.39 35.31
C VAL A 220 11.81 11.11 36.65
N ASP A 221 11.92 12.44 36.62
CA ASP A 221 11.52 13.22 37.78
C ASP A 221 10.01 12.98 38.03
N PRO A 222 9.58 12.87 39.31
CA PRO A 222 8.19 12.56 39.63
C PRO A 222 7.23 13.60 39.04
N PRO A 223 6.00 13.20 38.69
CA PRO A 223 5.13 14.01 37.86
C PRO A 223 4.67 15.25 38.65
N THR A 224 5.17 16.43 38.28
CA THR A 224 4.43 17.66 38.55
C THR A 224 3.23 17.67 37.62
N THR A 225 2.06 17.40 38.20
CA THR A 225 0.73 17.60 37.61
C THR A 225 0.65 18.94 36.89
N ASN A 226 0.73 18.93 35.56
CA ASN A 226 0.21 19.99 34.71
C ASN A 226 -0.18 19.40 33.34
N ASN A 227 -1.17 18.51 33.37
CA ASN A 227 -2.01 18.24 32.19
C ASN A 227 -2.90 19.46 31.91
N LYS A 228 -2.29 20.56 31.43
CA LYS A 228 -3.05 21.55 30.66
C LYS A 228 -3.24 20.98 29.27
N LYS A 229 -4.41 20.38 29.05
CA LYS A 229 -5.00 20.23 27.71
C LYS A 229 -4.85 21.57 27.00
N ARG A 230 -3.91 21.64 26.06
CA ARG A 230 -3.73 22.82 25.21
C ARG A 230 -4.87 22.80 24.19
N ASN A 231 -6.05 23.22 24.63
CA ASN A 231 -7.13 23.61 23.75
C ASN A 231 -6.70 24.93 23.10
N VAL A 232 -6.00 24.85 21.97
CA VAL A 232 -5.91 25.99 21.06
C VAL A 232 -7.27 26.06 20.38
N ALA A 233 -8.17 26.86 20.93
CA ALA A 233 -9.35 27.33 20.23
C ALA A 233 -8.88 28.34 19.17
N THR A 234 -8.47 27.85 18.01
CA THR A 234 -8.44 28.66 16.80
C THR A 234 -9.86 28.73 16.27
N SER A 235 -10.50 29.90 16.41
CA SER A 235 -11.61 30.29 15.53
C SER A 235 -11.06 30.34 14.11
N ALA A 236 -11.10 29.21 13.42
CA ALA A 236 -10.78 29.08 12.02
C ALA A 236 -12.09 28.80 11.28
N VAL A 237 -12.37 29.62 10.27
CA VAL A 237 -13.34 29.32 9.21
C VAL A 237 -13.16 27.86 8.82
N ALA A 238 -14.25 27.09 8.83
CA ALA A 238 -14.21 25.67 8.51
C ALA A 238 -13.41 25.48 7.21
N PRO A 239 -12.29 24.73 7.22
CA PRO A 239 -11.52 24.50 6.01
C PRO A 239 -12.46 23.88 4.96
N PRO A 240 -12.32 24.26 3.68
CA PRO A 240 -13.13 23.66 2.63
C PRO A 240 -13.01 22.14 2.72
N PRO A 241 -14.10 21.39 2.50
CA PRO A 241 -14.06 19.94 2.56
C PRO A 241 -12.93 19.44 1.66
N PRO A 242 -12.11 18.48 2.13
CA PRO A 242 -10.99 17.97 1.34
C PRO A 242 -11.47 17.52 -0.03
N PRO A 243 -10.69 17.76 -1.09
CA PRO A 243 -11.05 17.31 -2.43
C PRO A 243 -11.25 15.79 -2.42
N LYS A 244 -12.33 15.33 -3.04
CA LYS A 244 -12.62 13.90 -3.17
C LYS A 244 -11.44 13.21 -3.89
N PRO A 245 -11.02 12.00 -3.46
CA PRO A 245 -9.83 11.34 -4.01
C PRO A 245 -9.89 11.11 -5.53
N PHE A 246 -11.10 10.89 -6.05
CA PHE A 246 -11.38 10.70 -7.47
C PHE A 246 -12.34 11.77 -8.01
N THR A 247 -12.05 12.21 -9.23
CA THR A 247 -12.82 13.25 -9.94
C THR A 247 -14.21 12.76 -10.35
N GLU A 248 -15.14 13.69 -10.61
CA GLU A 248 -16.47 13.34 -11.08
C GLU A 248 -16.46 12.72 -12.49
N GLU A 249 -15.51 13.12 -13.33
CA GLU A 249 -15.29 12.55 -14.66
C GLU A 249 -14.90 11.07 -14.57
N THR A 250 -13.92 10.73 -13.73
CA THR A 250 -13.50 9.35 -13.50
C THR A 250 -14.63 8.49 -12.97
N PHE A 251 -15.42 9.03 -12.05
CA PHE A 251 -16.61 8.34 -11.56
C PHE A 251 -17.62 8.05 -12.67
N LYS A 252 -17.96 9.04 -13.51
CA LYS A 252 -18.90 8.88 -14.63
C LYS A 252 -18.36 7.90 -15.67
N PHE A 253 -17.07 7.98 -15.97
CA PHE A 253 -16.40 7.07 -16.91
C PHE A 253 -16.53 5.61 -16.48
N PHE A 254 -16.19 5.29 -15.23
CA PHE A 254 -16.30 3.92 -14.73
C PHE A 254 -17.76 3.47 -14.55
N LEU A 255 -18.66 4.37 -14.16
CA LEU A 255 -20.09 4.07 -14.07
C LEU A 255 -20.66 3.71 -15.45
N GLN A 256 -20.45 4.56 -16.46
CA GLN A 256 -20.91 4.32 -17.82
C GLN A 256 -20.29 3.06 -18.41
N GLY A 257 -18.98 2.87 -18.22
CA GLY A 257 -18.29 1.66 -18.62
C GLY A 257 -18.89 0.40 -17.99
N THR A 258 -19.22 0.43 -16.69
CA THR A 258 -19.86 -0.69 -15.97
C THR A 258 -21.25 -0.99 -16.53
N VAL A 259 -22.09 0.02 -16.73
CA VAL A 259 -23.46 -0.17 -17.25
C VAL A 259 -23.44 -0.69 -18.68
N LEU A 260 -22.63 -0.08 -19.56
CA LEU A 260 -22.55 -0.47 -20.97
C LEU A 260 -21.97 -1.88 -21.14
N SER A 261 -20.82 -2.16 -20.53
CA SER A 261 -20.19 -3.48 -20.61
C SER A 261 -21.03 -4.56 -19.93
N GLY A 262 -21.76 -4.23 -18.85
CA GLY A 262 -22.70 -5.12 -18.19
C GLY A 262 -23.85 -5.54 -19.09
N ALA A 263 -24.51 -4.57 -19.76
CA ALA A 263 -25.59 -4.86 -20.70
C ALA A 263 -25.12 -5.77 -21.85
N ILE A 264 -23.97 -5.45 -22.44
CA ILE A 264 -23.38 -6.22 -23.55
C ILE A 264 -22.97 -7.62 -23.08
N SER A 265 -22.31 -7.74 -21.93
CA SER A 265 -21.88 -9.02 -21.36
C SER A 265 -23.06 -9.93 -21.04
N MET A 266 -24.10 -9.40 -20.40
CA MET A 266 -25.30 -10.16 -20.03
C MET A 266 -26.05 -10.64 -21.29
N ALA A 267 -26.17 -9.80 -22.32
CA ALA A 267 -26.77 -10.19 -23.59
C ALA A 267 -25.95 -11.28 -24.31
N ALA A 268 -24.63 -11.15 -24.34
CA ALA A 268 -23.73 -12.16 -24.94
C ALA A 268 -23.78 -13.50 -24.18
N SER A 269 -23.86 -13.44 -22.85
CA SER A 269 -23.94 -14.63 -21.98
C SER A 269 -25.26 -15.37 -22.16
N ARG A 270 -26.40 -14.66 -22.28
CA ARG A 270 -27.69 -15.28 -22.59
C ARG A 270 -27.73 -15.96 -23.95
N ARG A 271 -26.95 -15.47 -24.91
CA ARG A 271 -26.83 -16.04 -26.27
C ARG A 271 -25.77 -17.15 -26.37
N ASN A 272 -25.13 -17.55 -25.26
CA ASN A 272 -24.03 -18.52 -25.24
C ASN A 272 -22.93 -18.21 -26.28
N SER A 273 -22.64 -16.92 -26.49
CA SER A 273 -21.63 -16.50 -27.46
C SER A 273 -20.22 -16.83 -26.96
N SER A 274 -19.30 -17.13 -27.87
CA SER A 274 -17.86 -17.30 -27.59
C SER A 274 -17.21 -16.07 -26.93
N TYR A 275 -17.85 -14.89 -27.05
CA TYR A 275 -17.38 -13.64 -26.44
C TYR A 275 -17.96 -13.36 -25.05
N ALA A 276 -18.81 -14.24 -24.51
CA ALA A 276 -19.44 -14.04 -23.19
C ALA A 276 -18.40 -13.84 -22.08
N THR A 277 -17.38 -14.71 -22.03
CA THR A 277 -16.30 -14.65 -21.03
C THR A 277 -15.49 -13.35 -21.10
N PRO A 278 -14.87 -12.97 -22.25
CA PRO A 278 -14.09 -11.73 -22.30
C PRO A 278 -14.93 -10.47 -22.03
N LEU A 279 -16.21 -10.44 -22.44
CA LEU A 279 -17.11 -9.32 -22.14
C LEU A 279 -17.47 -9.26 -20.64
N SER A 280 -17.70 -10.41 -20.01
CA SER A 280 -17.88 -10.51 -18.54
C SER A 280 -16.65 -10.01 -17.79
N THR A 281 -15.46 -10.32 -18.28
CA THR A 281 -14.21 -9.81 -17.71
C THR A 281 -14.12 -8.29 -17.78
N VAL A 282 -14.46 -7.68 -18.92
CA VAL A 282 -14.50 -6.22 -19.05
C VAL A 282 -15.52 -5.63 -18.07
N PHE A 283 -16.73 -6.18 -18.01
CA PHE A 283 -17.77 -5.77 -17.07
C PHE A 283 -17.30 -5.83 -15.62
N MET A 284 -16.70 -6.94 -15.21
CA MET A 284 -16.25 -7.13 -13.84
C MET A 284 -15.06 -6.23 -13.48
N ILE A 285 -14.16 -5.91 -14.42
CA ILE A 285 -13.09 -4.91 -14.20
C ILE A 285 -13.72 -3.53 -13.98
N PHE A 286 -14.55 -3.06 -14.93
CA PHE A 286 -15.18 -1.75 -14.83
C PHE A 286 -15.99 -1.63 -13.55
N GLY A 287 -16.77 -2.65 -13.21
CA GLY A 287 -17.60 -2.69 -12.01
C GLY A 287 -16.80 -2.72 -10.72
N THR A 288 -15.69 -3.47 -10.68
CA THR A 288 -14.80 -3.50 -9.50
C THR A 288 -14.14 -2.14 -9.29
N VAL A 289 -13.60 -1.55 -10.36
CA VAL A 289 -12.95 -0.23 -10.31
C VAL A 289 -13.95 0.87 -9.99
N PHE A 290 -15.15 0.83 -10.58
CA PHE A 290 -16.26 1.71 -10.25
C PHE A 290 -16.61 1.64 -8.77
N SER A 291 -16.77 0.43 -8.22
CA SER A 291 -17.14 0.22 -6.80
C SER A 291 -16.07 0.78 -5.86
N TYR A 292 -14.79 0.66 -6.22
CA TYR A 292 -13.69 1.29 -5.50
C TYR A 292 -13.75 2.82 -5.56
N VAL A 293 -13.91 3.39 -6.76
CA VAL A 293 -14.01 4.86 -6.96
C VAL A 293 -15.24 5.43 -6.24
N PHE A 294 -16.37 4.72 -6.27
CA PHE A 294 -17.56 5.07 -5.51
C PHE A 294 -17.26 5.10 -4.01
N GLY A 295 -16.67 4.03 -3.48
CA GLY A 295 -16.28 3.91 -2.07
C GLY A 295 -15.34 5.02 -1.61
N ALA A 296 -14.30 5.31 -2.39
CA ALA A 296 -13.34 6.36 -2.10
C ALA A 296 -13.96 7.77 -2.12
N ARG A 297 -15.10 7.97 -2.81
CA ARG A 297 -15.83 9.25 -2.86
C ARG A 297 -16.89 9.40 -1.75
N LEU A 298 -17.11 8.39 -0.91
CA LEU A 298 -18.02 8.46 0.22
C LEU A 298 -17.51 9.44 1.30
N PRO A 299 -18.40 9.92 2.19
CA PRO A 299 -18.00 10.83 3.28
C PRO A 299 -16.87 10.24 4.13
N THR A 300 -15.95 11.07 4.60
CA THR A 300 -14.77 10.63 5.37
C THR A 300 -15.12 9.93 6.68
N GLN A 301 -16.29 10.23 7.25
CA GLN A 301 -16.83 9.51 8.41
C GLN A 301 -17.13 8.03 8.08
N PHE A 302 -17.59 7.77 6.85
CA PHE A 302 -17.88 6.44 6.37
C PHE A 302 -16.61 5.69 5.98
N THR A 303 -15.70 6.33 5.23
CA THR A 303 -14.47 5.65 4.76
C THR A 303 -13.48 5.31 5.87
N LYS A 304 -13.56 5.98 7.02
CA LYS A 304 -12.87 5.60 8.26
C LYS A 304 -13.31 4.23 8.79
N ILE A 305 -14.59 3.90 8.62
CA ILE A 305 -15.19 2.66 9.15
C ILE A 305 -15.15 1.57 8.08
N VAL A 306 -15.56 1.92 6.86
CA VAL A 306 -15.61 1.01 5.72
C VAL A 306 -14.59 1.47 4.69
N HIS A 307 -13.43 0.82 4.70
CA HIS A 307 -12.35 1.14 3.77
C HIS A 307 -12.84 1.01 2.29
N PRO A 308 -12.39 1.86 1.36
CA PRO A 308 -12.79 1.78 -0.06
C PRO A 308 -12.56 0.40 -0.70
N LEU A 309 -11.57 -0.35 -0.20
CA LEU A 309 -11.34 -1.75 -0.56
C LEU A 309 -12.54 -2.65 -0.22
N VAL A 310 -13.13 -2.49 0.98
CA VAL A 310 -14.28 -3.29 1.44
C VAL A 310 -15.52 -2.93 0.62
N THR A 311 -15.75 -1.65 0.33
CA THR A 311 -16.84 -1.25 -0.58
C THR A 311 -16.65 -1.79 -1.99
N ALA A 312 -15.40 -1.83 -2.48
CA ALA A 312 -15.10 -2.41 -3.79
C ALA A 312 -15.40 -3.91 -3.82
N THR A 313 -14.97 -4.65 -2.80
CA THR A 313 -15.29 -6.07 -2.64
C THR A 313 -16.80 -6.31 -2.58
N ALA A 314 -17.53 -5.58 -1.74
CA ALA A 314 -18.98 -5.70 -1.64
C ALA A 314 -19.67 -5.40 -2.98
N GLY A 315 -19.21 -4.36 -3.70
CA GLY A 315 -19.70 -4.04 -5.04
C GLY A 315 -19.43 -5.14 -6.06
N THR A 316 -18.22 -5.71 -6.10
CA THR A 316 -17.88 -6.85 -6.97
C THR A 316 -18.75 -8.08 -6.69
N LEU A 317 -19.01 -8.39 -5.42
CA LEU A 317 -19.89 -9.49 -5.02
C LEU A 317 -21.34 -9.23 -5.43
N ALA A 318 -21.83 -8.00 -5.23
CA ALA A 318 -23.17 -7.60 -5.67
C ALA A 318 -23.34 -7.71 -7.19
N LEU A 319 -22.35 -7.25 -7.97
CA LEU A 319 -22.36 -7.36 -9.43
C LEU A 319 -22.31 -8.82 -9.89
N THR A 320 -21.58 -9.68 -9.18
CA THR A 320 -21.56 -11.13 -9.41
C THR A 320 -22.95 -11.73 -9.18
N GLN A 321 -23.61 -11.37 -8.09
CA GLN A 321 -24.97 -11.82 -7.80
C GLN A 321 -25.97 -11.35 -8.86
N ILE A 322 -25.90 -10.09 -9.28
CA ILE A 322 -26.76 -9.55 -10.34
C ILE A 322 -26.52 -10.28 -11.65
N SER A 323 -25.26 -10.50 -12.02
CA SER A 323 -24.91 -11.24 -13.24
C SER A 323 -25.42 -12.69 -13.20
N ALA A 324 -25.30 -13.36 -12.06
CA ALA A 324 -25.83 -14.70 -11.85
C ALA A 324 -27.36 -14.75 -12.07
N LEU A 325 -28.09 -13.84 -11.43
CA LEU A 325 -29.56 -13.73 -11.57
C LEU A 325 -29.98 -13.45 -13.03
N VAL A 326 -29.31 -12.53 -13.71
CA VAL A 326 -29.68 -12.13 -15.09
C VAL A 326 -29.36 -13.24 -16.11
N THR A 327 -28.27 -13.97 -15.91
CA THR A 327 -27.83 -15.04 -16.82
C THR A 327 -28.43 -16.41 -16.50
N GLY A 328 -29.17 -16.54 -15.39
CA GLY A 328 -29.67 -17.82 -14.90
C GLY A 328 -28.56 -18.77 -14.41
N SER A 329 -27.39 -18.22 -14.06
CA SER A 329 -26.27 -18.97 -13.50
C SER A 329 -26.28 -18.93 -11.97
N THR A 330 -25.48 -19.79 -11.33
CA THR A 330 -25.27 -19.71 -9.88
C THR A 330 -24.20 -18.67 -9.55
N PHE A 331 -24.33 -18.04 -8.38
CA PHE A 331 -23.36 -17.07 -7.86
C PHE A 331 -21.93 -17.60 -7.90
N GLU A 332 -21.72 -18.82 -7.39
CA GLU A 332 -20.42 -19.49 -7.36
C GLU A 332 -19.82 -19.66 -8.76
N LYS A 333 -20.64 -20.03 -9.75
CA LYS A 333 -20.16 -20.21 -11.13
C LYS A 333 -19.67 -18.89 -11.71
N VAL A 334 -20.42 -17.80 -11.52
CA VAL A 334 -20.00 -16.48 -11.98
C VAL A 334 -18.75 -16.02 -11.22
N LEU A 335 -18.70 -16.22 -9.91
CA LEU A 335 -17.54 -15.84 -9.09
C LEU A 335 -16.27 -16.60 -9.50
N LYS A 336 -16.37 -17.87 -9.87
CA LYS A 336 -15.23 -18.64 -10.44
C LYS A 336 -14.74 -18.07 -11.77
N THR A 337 -15.60 -17.44 -12.58
CA THR A 337 -15.16 -16.75 -13.81
C THR A 337 -14.42 -15.44 -13.53
N TYR A 338 -14.64 -14.83 -12.37
CA TYR A 338 -13.93 -13.62 -11.97
C TYR A 338 -12.43 -13.89 -11.73
N LYS A 339 -12.07 -15.06 -11.21
CA LYS A 339 -10.68 -15.52 -11.05
C LYS A 339 -10.53 -16.92 -11.65
N ALA A 340 -10.36 -16.97 -12.97
CA ALA A 340 -10.32 -18.22 -13.74
C ALA A 340 -8.94 -18.91 -13.69
N GLY A 341 -7.90 -18.24 -13.16
CA GLY A 341 -6.54 -18.78 -13.08
C GLY A 341 -5.80 -18.76 -14.42
N SER A 342 -6.28 -17.98 -15.39
CA SER A 342 -5.68 -17.86 -16.72
C SER A 342 -5.46 -16.40 -17.10
N LEU A 343 -4.38 -16.12 -17.84
CA LEU A 343 -4.13 -14.81 -18.47
C LEU A 343 -4.36 -14.86 -19.98
N SER A 344 -5.09 -15.87 -20.48
CA SER A 344 -5.47 -15.93 -21.89
C SER A 344 -6.58 -14.91 -22.18
N PRO A 345 -6.49 -14.07 -23.22
CA PRO A 345 -7.48 -13.01 -23.48
C PRO A 345 -8.94 -13.46 -23.56
N THR A 346 -9.19 -14.73 -23.94
CA THR A 346 -10.54 -15.30 -24.06
C THR A 346 -11.04 -15.99 -22.78
N LYS A 347 -10.16 -16.24 -21.81
CA LYS A 347 -10.47 -17.00 -20.58
C LYS A 347 -10.11 -16.27 -19.29
N ALA A 348 -9.36 -15.18 -19.36
CA ALA A 348 -8.90 -14.44 -18.19
C ALA A 348 -10.08 -13.79 -17.49
N GLY A 349 -10.17 -13.97 -16.18
CA GLY A 349 -11.12 -13.26 -15.33
C GLY A 349 -10.61 -11.86 -14.97
N ALA A 350 -11.52 -11.01 -14.48
CA ALA A 350 -11.17 -9.66 -14.03
C ALA A 350 -10.16 -9.69 -12.88
N GLY A 351 -10.33 -10.63 -11.94
CA GLY A 351 -9.43 -10.84 -10.83
C GLY A 351 -8.04 -11.32 -11.25
N ASP A 352 -7.94 -12.13 -12.31
CA ASP A 352 -6.63 -12.57 -12.84
C ASP A 352 -5.82 -11.38 -13.37
N LEU A 353 -6.49 -10.44 -14.04
CA LEU A 353 -5.87 -9.23 -14.60
C LEU A 353 -5.48 -8.23 -13.52
N LEU A 354 -6.33 -8.04 -12.50
CA LEU A 354 -6.03 -7.21 -11.34
C LEU A 354 -4.85 -7.77 -10.53
N LEU A 355 -4.83 -9.07 -10.27
CA LEU A 355 -3.70 -9.74 -9.60
C LEU A 355 -2.43 -9.75 -10.46
N PHE A 356 -2.53 -9.71 -11.79
CA PHE A 356 -1.36 -9.55 -12.66
C PHE A 356 -0.73 -8.16 -12.52
N LEU A 357 -1.55 -7.10 -12.46
CA LEU A 357 -1.09 -5.72 -12.28
C LEU A 357 -0.42 -5.45 -10.94
N LEU A 358 -0.66 -6.34 -9.96
CA LEU A 358 0.03 -6.29 -8.68
C LEU A 358 1.56 -6.36 -8.82
N GLY A 359 2.07 -7.09 -9.81
CA GLY A 359 3.50 -7.22 -10.00
C GLY A 359 4.24 -5.96 -10.38
N PRO A 360 3.82 -5.26 -11.44
CA PRO A 360 4.32 -3.92 -11.75
C PRO A 360 4.18 -2.96 -10.56
N ALA A 361 3.05 -3.02 -9.84
CA ALA A 361 2.79 -2.12 -8.71
C ALA A 361 3.69 -2.39 -7.50
N VAL A 362 4.05 -3.65 -7.22
CA VAL A 362 5.08 -3.99 -6.23
C VAL A 362 6.46 -3.56 -6.72
N GLY A 363 6.80 -3.85 -8.00
CA GLY A 363 8.08 -3.48 -8.59
C GLY A 363 8.41 -1.99 -8.49
N CYS A 364 7.39 -1.14 -8.63
CA CYS A 364 7.56 0.32 -8.55
C CYS A 364 7.84 0.84 -7.12
N LEU A 365 7.65 0.03 -6.08
CA LEU A 365 8.02 0.39 -4.69
C LEU A 365 9.53 0.60 -4.50
N ALA A 366 10.35 0.21 -5.49
CA ALA A 366 11.77 0.55 -5.52
C ALA A 366 12.02 2.07 -5.54
N ILE A 367 11.17 2.84 -6.24
CA ILE A 367 11.31 4.30 -6.36
C ILE A 367 11.13 5.00 -5.00
N PRO A 368 10.03 4.78 -4.25
CA PRO A 368 9.87 5.38 -2.93
C PRO A 368 10.95 4.96 -1.93
N MET A 369 11.44 3.70 -2.01
CA MET A 369 12.57 3.25 -1.18
C MET A 369 13.85 4.02 -1.53
N TYR A 370 14.13 4.20 -2.82
CA TYR A 370 15.29 4.94 -3.30
C TYR A 370 15.28 6.41 -2.87
N SER A 371 14.13 7.09 -2.92
CA SER A 371 13.99 8.46 -2.45
C SER A 371 14.32 8.63 -0.96
N ARG A 372 14.17 7.57 -0.16
CA ARG A 372 14.47 7.57 1.29
C ARG A 372 15.84 6.94 1.62
N LYS A 373 16.68 6.64 0.62
CA LYS A 373 17.99 5.98 0.79
C LYS A 373 18.87 6.64 1.86
N LYS A 374 18.85 7.97 1.97
CA LYS A 374 19.64 8.72 2.97
C LYS A 374 19.20 8.46 4.42
N ILE A 375 17.88 8.42 4.67
CA ILE A 375 17.32 8.14 6.00
C ILE A 375 17.59 6.67 6.39
N MET A 376 17.42 5.77 5.42
CA MET A 376 17.73 4.35 5.58
C MET A 376 19.21 4.12 5.88
N ALA A 377 20.12 4.75 5.13
CA ALA A 377 21.56 4.60 5.31
C ALA A 377 22.03 5.06 6.70
N LYS A 378 21.45 6.15 7.23
CA LYS A 378 21.79 6.66 8.58
C LYS A 378 21.37 5.71 9.71
N ASN A 379 20.31 4.94 9.53
CA ASN A 379 19.76 4.05 10.56
C ASN A 379 19.84 2.57 10.15
N LEU A 380 20.74 2.24 9.21
CA LEU A 380 20.77 0.95 8.53
C LEU A 380 20.83 -0.26 9.47
N PRO A 381 21.67 -0.28 10.53
CA PRO A 381 21.74 -1.44 11.42
C PRO A 381 20.39 -1.74 12.10
N VAL A 382 19.70 -0.68 12.54
CA VAL A 382 18.43 -0.77 13.25
C VAL A 382 17.30 -1.16 12.31
N VAL A 383 17.30 -0.63 11.08
CA VAL A 383 16.33 -0.98 10.04
C VAL A 383 16.47 -2.45 9.64
N ILE A 384 17.70 -2.93 9.43
CA ILE A 384 17.95 -4.34 9.09
C ILE A 384 17.53 -5.25 10.24
N LEU A 385 17.86 -4.89 11.48
CA LEU A 385 17.47 -5.65 12.66
C LEU A 385 15.95 -5.74 12.80
N ALA A 386 15.25 -4.61 12.66
CA ALA A 386 13.80 -4.56 12.70
C ALA A 386 13.19 -5.45 11.62
N MET A 387 13.68 -5.35 10.38
CA MET A 387 13.24 -6.17 9.25
C MET A 387 13.42 -7.68 9.52
N ILE A 388 14.59 -8.11 9.97
CA ILE A 388 14.85 -9.54 10.23
C ILE A 388 13.96 -10.04 11.37
N CYS A 389 13.88 -9.27 12.46
CA CYS A 389 13.07 -9.62 13.62
C CYS A 389 11.58 -9.71 13.28
N SER A 390 11.03 -8.74 12.56
CA SER A 390 9.63 -8.72 12.17
C SER A 390 9.29 -9.81 11.15
N SER A 391 10.17 -10.10 10.19
CA SER A 391 9.94 -11.15 9.19
C SER A 391 10.00 -12.54 9.81
N VAL A 392 11.07 -12.85 10.57
CA VAL A 392 11.23 -14.16 11.23
C VAL A 392 10.19 -14.32 12.34
N GLY A 393 10.08 -13.34 13.23
CA GLY A 393 9.12 -13.36 14.34
C GLY A 393 7.67 -13.37 13.85
N GLY A 394 7.37 -12.70 12.75
CA GLY A 394 6.06 -12.74 12.11
C GLY A 394 5.68 -14.10 11.56
N LEU A 395 6.54 -14.69 10.73
CA LEU A 395 6.29 -15.99 10.10
C LEU A 395 6.28 -17.12 11.14
N PHE A 396 7.36 -17.28 11.89
CA PHE A 396 7.52 -18.38 12.84
C PHE A 396 6.67 -18.17 14.09
N GLY A 397 6.55 -16.94 14.60
CA GLY A 397 5.68 -16.66 15.75
C GLY A 397 4.22 -16.91 15.42
N THR A 398 3.77 -16.53 14.22
CA THR A 398 2.40 -16.87 13.77
C THR A 398 2.24 -18.38 13.57
N ALA A 399 3.22 -19.08 13.00
CA ALA A 399 3.17 -20.53 12.85
C ALA A 399 3.04 -21.25 14.19
N TRP A 400 3.84 -20.86 15.18
CA TRP A 400 3.76 -21.38 16.55
C TRP A 400 2.43 -21.06 17.21
N TYR A 401 1.92 -19.84 17.06
CA TYR A 401 0.62 -19.46 17.61
C TYR A 401 -0.53 -20.28 17.02
N VAL A 402 -0.51 -20.48 15.70
CA VAL A 402 -1.47 -21.31 14.97
C VAL A 402 -1.42 -22.76 15.45
N ARG A 403 -0.22 -23.30 15.69
CA ARG A 403 -0.04 -24.65 16.23
C ARG A 403 -0.48 -24.78 17.69
N LEU A 404 -0.17 -23.80 18.52
CA LEU A 404 -0.47 -23.78 19.95
C LEU A 404 -1.98 -23.75 20.20
N LEU A 405 -2.71 -22.92 19.46
CA LEU A 405 -4.17 -22.84 19.59
C LEU A 405 -4.92 -23.83 18.71
N ASN A 406 -4.22 -24.63 17.90
CA ASN A 406 -4.81 -25.54 16.92
C ASN A 406 -5.89 -24.82 16.10
N ILE A 407 -5.49 -23.75 15.40
CA ILE A 407 -6.40 -22.89 14.63
C ILE A 407 -6.66 -23.55 13.28
N GLY A 408 -7.92 -23.55 12.84
CA GLY A 408 -8.25 -23.82 11.44
C GLY A 408 -8.54 -25.29 11.14
N ALA A 409 -9.56 -25.50 10.30
CA ALA A 409 -10.00 -26.85 9.91
C ALA A 409 -9.08 -27.56 8.91
N SER A 410 -8.18 -26.84 8.22
CA SER A 410 -7.31 -27.41 7.19
C SER A 410 -5.89 -26.82 7.22
N ALA A 411 -4.92 -27.53 6.64
CA ALA A 411 -3.56 -27.03 6.46
C ALA A 411 -3.54 -25.74 5.62
N ALA A 412 -4.35 -25.66 4.56
CA ALA A 412 -4.45 -24.47 3.71
C ALA A 412 -4.91 -23.24 4.50
N VAL A 413 -5.92 -23.37 5.38
CA VAL A 413 -6.37 -22.28 6.27
C VAL A 413 -5.22 -21.82 7.14
N ARG A 414 -4.54 -22.76 7.81
CA ARG A 414 -3.43 -22.46 8.72
C ARG A 414 -2.26 -21.75 8.03
N LEU A 415 -1.86 -22.21 6.85
CA LEU A 415 -0.77 -21.63 6.06
C LEU A 415 -1.10 -20.21 5.58
N SER A 416 -2.38 -19.92 5.32
CA SER A 416 -2.85 -18.58 4.95
C SER A 416 -2.65 -17.56 6.07
N LEU A 417 -2.73 -17.99 7.34
CA LEU A 417 -2.59 -17.11 8.50
C LEU A 417 -1.15 -16.62 8.70
N LEU A 418 -0.15 -17.35 8.20
CA LEU A 418 1.27 -17.00 8.38
C LEU A 418 1.65 -15.64 7.78
N THR A 419 0.88 -15.16 6.81
CA THR A 419 1.17 -13.93 6.08
C THR A 419 0.51 -12.68 6.69
N ARG A 420 -0.13 -12.83 7.86
CA ARG A 420 -0.89 -11.77 8.55
C ARG A 420 -0.09 -10.47 8.75
N ASN A 421 1.20 -10.53 9.03
CA ASN A 421 2.00 -9.34 9.35
C ASN A 421 2.63 -8.67 8.11
N VAL A 422 2.22 -9.08 6.91
CA VAL A 422 2.75 -8.59 5.64
C VAL A 422 1.69 -7.80 4.89
N THR A 423 2.08 -6.85 4.03
CA THR A 423 1.13 -6.11 3.18
C THR A 423 0.38 -7.04 2.23
N THR A 424 -0.91 -6.79 2.01
CA THR A 424 -1.85 -7.63 1.22
C THR A 424 -1.27 -8.13 -0.10
N GLY A 425 -0.61 -7.27 -0.86
CA GLY A 425 0.02 -7.64 -2.11
C GLY A 425 1.07 -8.74 -1.99
N LEU A 426 1.93 -8.64 -0.99
CA LEU A 426 2.97 -9.63 -0.75
C LEU A 426 2.47 -10.83 0.04
N ALA A 427 1.45 -10.65 0.89
CA ALA A 427 0.76 -11.76 1.53
C ALA A 427 0.15 -12.74 0.52
N ILE A 428 -0.46 -12.23 -0.56
CA ILE A 428 -0.98 -13.06 -1.67
C ILE A 428 0.13 -13.94 -2.25
N VAL A 429 1.31 -13.37 -2.47
CA VAL A 429 2.47 -14.07 -3.06
C VAL A 429 3.03 -15.13 -2.14
N ILE A 430 3.27 -14.77 -0.87
CA ILE A 430 3.78 -15.72 0.13
C ILE A 430 2.79 -16.87 0.33
N THR A 431 1.49 -16.57 0.37
CA THR A 431 0.43 -17.57 0.52
C THR A 431 0.40 -18.54 -0.65
N GLN A 432 0.61 -18.07 -1.88
CA GLN A 432 0.75 -18.95 -3.05
C GLN A 432 1.96 -19.89 -2.92
N MET A 433 3.09 -19.39 -2.41
CA MET A 433 4.29 -20.21 -2.23
C MET A 433 4.12 -21.26 -1.12
N LEU A 434 3.38 -20.91 -0.06
CA LEU A 434 3.00 -21.80 1.03
C LEU A 434 1.84 -22.73 0.68
N GLU A 435 1.23 -22.62 -0.51
CA GLU A 435 0.05 -23.40 -0.91
C GLU A 435 -1.16 -23.19 0.02
N GLY A 436 -1.29 -21.97 0.57
CA GLY A 436 -2.45 -21.54 1.33
C GLY A 436 -3.57 -20.93 0.45
N ASP A 437 -4.67 -20.55 1.10
CA ASP A 437 -5.78 -19.84 0.49
C ASP A 437 -5.58 -18.31 0.49
N ILE A 438 -5.50 -17.77 -0.71
CA ILE A 438 -5.26 -16.33 -0.95
C ILE A 438 -6.36 -15.45 -0.33
N ALA A 439 -7.61 -15.92 -0.32
CA ALA A 439 -8.72 -15.11 0.16
C ALA A 439 -8.73 -14.99 1.68
N ILE A 440 -8.39 -16.08 2.38
CA ILE A 440 -8.20 -16.06 3.84
C ILE A 440 -7.03 -15.15 4.20
N ALA A 441 -5.88 -15.29 3.52
CA ALA A 441 -4.71 -14.46 3.76
C ALA A 441 -5.03 -12.96 3.56
N ALA A 442 -5.62 -12.60 2.41
CA ALA A 442 -5.99 -11.22 2.12
C ALA A 442 -6.96 -10.65 3.17
N SER A 443 -7.92 -11.44 3.63
CA SER A 443 -8.91 -11.03 4.61
C SER A 443 -8.29 -10.77 5.98
N VAL A 444 -7.46 -11.72 6.47
CA VAL A 444 -6.77 -11.60 7.77
C VAL A 444 -5.80 -10.42 7.77
N VAL A 445 -5.12 -10.20 6.65
CA VAL A 445 -4.25 -9.05 6.46
C VAL A 445 -5.08 -7.77 6.56
N VAL A 446 -6.08 -7.57 5.70
CA VAL A 446 -6.90 -6.33 5.70
C VAL A 446 -7.53 -6.06 7.07
N LEU A 447 -8.04 -7.08 7.77
CA LEU A 447 -8.58 -6.93 9.12
C LEU A 447 -7.52 -6.46 10.12
N THR A 448 -6.31 -7.02 10.06
CA THR A 448 -5.18 -6.58 10.88
C THR A 448 -4.78 -5.14 10.56
N GLY A 449 -4.79 -4.74 9.28
CA GLY A 449 -4.52 -3.37 8.85
C GLY A 449 -5.54 -2.36 9.38
N ILE A 450 -6.84 -2.69 9.30
CA ILE A 450 -7.92 -1.86 9.87
C ILE A 450 -7.76 -1.73 11.39
N PHE A 451 -7.45 -2.84 12.06
CA PHE A 451 -7.18 -2.85 13.50
C PHE A 451 -5.99 -1.94 13.85
N ALA A 452 -4.86 -2.12 13.17
CA ALA A 452 -3.65 -1.32 13.36
C ALA A 452 -3.89 0.18 13.11
N ALA A 453 -4.65 0.53 12.07
CA ALA A 453 -4.98 1.91 11.76
C ALA A 453 -5.82 2.58 12.86
N THR A 454 -6.61 1.79 13.57
CA THR A 454 -7.51 2.28 14.63
C THR A 454 -6.79 2.41 15.97
N VAL A 455 -6.04 1.38 16.39
CA VAL A 455 -5.51 1.30 17.76
C VAL A 455 -3.98 1.30 17.85
N GLY A 456 -3.26 1.24 16.73
CA GLY A 456 -1.81 0.99 16.76
C GLY A 456 -1.02 2.12 17.42
N ARG A 457 -1.41 3.38 17.22
CA ARG A 457 -0.79 4.53 17.93
C ARG A 457 -1.07 4.50 19.42
N ASP A 458 -2.31 4.23 19.81
CA ASP A 458 -2.71 4.12 21.21
C ASP A 458 -1.94 3.01 21.93
N ILE A 459 -1.67 1.89 21.25
CA ILE A 459 -0.85 0.81 21.81
C ILE A 459 0.61 1.25 21.93
N LEU A 460 1.18 1.94 20.95
CA LEU A 460 2.56 2.46 21.05
C LEU A 460 2.70 3.49 22.20
N ASP A 461 1.68 4.32 22.41
CA ASP A 461 1.59 5.25 23.54
C ASP A 461 1.50 4.51 24.88
N LEU A 462 0.66 3.47 24.95
CA LEU A 462 0.53 2.61 26.13
C LEU A 462 1.84 1.89 26.46
N LEU A 463 2.59 1.47 25.43
CA LEU A 463 3.90 0.84 25.55
C LEU A 463 5.04 1.85 25.83
N LYS A 464 4.74 3.16 25.85
CA LYS A 464 5.70 4.25 26.08
C LYS A 464 6.86 4.23 25.07
N VAL A 465 6.56 3.96 23.80
CA VAL A 465 7.54 4.00 22.71
C VAL A 465 7.57 5.42 22.13
N ASP A 466 8.45 6.25 22.68
CA ASP A 466 8.58 7.67 22.32
C ASP A 466 9.59 7.94 21.20
N ASP A 467 10.58 7.05 21.00
CA ASP A 467 11.60 7.20 19.95
C ASP A 467 10.97 7.03 18.55
N PRO A 468 11.01 8.05 17.67
CA PRO A 468 10.33 8.00 16.38
C PRO A 468 10.80 6.86 15.47
N VAL A 469 12.08 6.46 15.56
CA VAL A 469 12.63 5.36 14.77
C VAL A 469 12.03 4.02 15.24
N SER A 470 12.10 3.74 16.55
CA SER A 470 11.49 2.56 17.17
C SER A 470 9.99 2.48 16.88
N ARG A 471 9.29 3.59 17.10
CA ARG A 471 7.84 3.70 16.92
C ARG A 471 7.44 3.45 15.46
N GLY A 472 8.16 4.06 14.52
CA GLY A 472 7.95 3.86 13.10
C GLY A 472 8.22 2.43 12.67
N LEU A 473 9.41 1.88 12.99
CA LEU A 473 9.77 0.50 12.63
C LEU A 473 8.79 -0.51 13.26
N GLY A 474 8.36 -0.30 14.49
CA GLY A 474 7.35 -1.11 15.18
C GLY A 474 6.01 -1.15 14.46
N MET A 475 5.46 0.02 14.11
CA MET A 475 4.23 0.07 13.32
C MET A 475 4.43 -0.57 11.94
N GLY A 476 5.55 -0.31 11.27
CA GLY A 476 5.84 -0.89 9.96
C GLY A 476 5.93 -2.42 9.97
N ALA A 477 6.34 -3.02 11.08
CA ALA A 477 6.46 -4.47 11.23
C ALA A 477 5.11 -5.21 11.34
N ALA A 478 4.07 -4.53 11.85
CA ALA A 478 2.80 -5.18 12.22
C ALA A 478 1.56 -4.54 11.57
N GLY A 479 1.62 -3.24 11.27
CA GLY A 479 0.47 -2.43 10.90
C GLY A 479 0.06 -2.48 9.44
N GLN A 480 0.90 -3.06 8.57
CA GLN A 480 0.66 -3.13 7.13
C GLN A 480 0.38 -1.74 6.51
N GLY A 481 -0.15 -1.70 5.27
CA GLY A 481 -0.45 -0.44 4.58
C GLY A 481 -1.36 0.49 5.39
N LEU A 482 -2.51 -0.02 5.85
CA LEU A 482 -3.49 0.79 6.59
C LEU A 482 -2.96 1.34 7.93
N GLY A 483 -2.25 0.52 8.71
CA GLY A 483 -1.64 0.95 9.98
C GLY A 483 -0.50 1.94 9.78
N VAL A 484 0.34 1.75 8.76
CA VAL A 484 1.36 2.73 8.37
C VAL A 484 0.71 4.05 7.96
N ALA A 485 -0.44 4.02 7.27
CA ALA A 485 -1.21 5.22 6.94
C ALA A 485 -1.63 6.01 8.18
N ALA A 486 -2.02 5.31 9.24
CA ALA A 486 -2.42 5.97 10.48
C ALA A 486 -1.28 6.73 11.17
N MET A 487 -0.02 6.43 10.82
CA MET A 487 1.16 7.15 11.31
C MET A 487 1.44 8.47 10.58
N MET A 488 0.72 8.81 9.50
CA MET A 488 0.95 10.06 8.77
C MET A 488 1.01 11.33 9.63
N PRO A 489 0.25 11.49 10.74
CA PRO A 489 0.38 12.64 11.64
C PRO A 489 1.75 12.74 12.34
N GLU A 490 2.47 11.64 12.46
CA GLU A 490 3.78 11.54 13.10
C GLU A 490 4.90 11.59 12.05
N LYS A 491 5.26 12.81 11.63
CA LYS A 491 6.17 13.07 10.50
C LYS A 491 7.54 12.38 10.61
N ASP A 492 8.06 12.21 11.82
CA ASP A 492 9.38 11.62 12.07
C ASP A 492 9.34 10.08 12.09
N ALA A 493 8.23 9.48 12.53
CA ALA A 493 8.07 8.03 12.63
C ALA A 493 7.54 7.41 11.32
N PHE A 494 6.66 8.12 10.63
CA PHE A 494 6.00 7.66 9.40
C PHE A 494 6.96 7.12 8.32
N PRO A 495 8.11 7.78 7.99
CA PRO A 495 9.05 7.25 7.01
C PRO A 495 9.64 5.89 7.39
N PHE A 496 9.93 5.67 8.67
CA PHE A 496 10.44 4.40 9.17
C PHE A 496 9.37 3.30 9.09
N ALA A 497 8.11 3.64 9.37
CA ALA A 497 6.98 2.72 9.23
C ALA A 497 6.80 2.24 7.78
N ALA A 498 6.82 3.16 6.82
CA ALA A 498 6.71 2.82 5.40
C ALA A 498 7.87 1.96 4.91
N ILE A 499 9.11 2.27 5.32
CA ILE A 499 10.29 1.49 4.94
C ILE A 499 10.24 0.09 5.53
N ASN A 500 9.96 -0.04 6.85
CA ASN A 500 9.98 -1.35 7.48
C ASN A 500 8.86 -2.26 6.98
N MET A 501 7.68 -1.71 6.66
CA MET A 501 6.60 -2.47 6.05
C MET A 501 7.05 -3.14 4.74
N VAL A 502 7.69 -2.39 3.84
CA VAL A 502 8.15 -2.92 2.55
C VAL A 502 9.29 -3.92 2.75
N LEU A 503 10.28 -3.58 3.59
CA LEU A 503 11.43 -4.45 3.86
C LEU A 503 11.02 -5.76 4.55
N THR A 504 10.16 -5.71 5.57
CA THR A 504 9.62 -6.88 6.25
C THR A 504 8.94 -7.82 5.26
N ALA A 505 8.19 -7.26 4.31
CA ALA A 505 7.47 -8.03 3.32
C ALA A 505 8.40 -8.68 2.28
N ILE A 506 9.43 -7.96 1.82
CA ILE A 506 10.48 -8.50 0.94
C ILE A 506 11.25 -9.62 1.66
N CYS A 507 11.69 -9.39 2.89
CA CYS A 507 12.46 -10.35 3.67
C CYS A 507 11.65 -11.60 4.01
N ALA A 508 10.39 -11.46 4.45
CA ALA A 508 9.50 -12.59 4.71
C ALA A 508 9.28 -13.45 3.44
N SER A 509 9.11 -12.79 2.28
CA SER A 509 8.96 -13.50 1.02
C SER A 509 10.26 -14.22 0.59
N ALA A 510 11.41 -13.57 0.78
CA ALA A 510 12.72 -14.18 0.51
C ALA A 510 12.98 -15.39 1.42
N LEU A 511 12.60 -15.30 2.69
CA LEU A 511 12.68 -16.41 3.64
C LEU A 511 11.83 -17.60 3.16
N VAL A 512 10.56 -17.37 2.81
CA VAL A 512 9.66 -18.45 2.35
C VAL A 512 10.08 -19.04 1.00
N SER A 513 10.83 -18.30 0.17
CA SER A 513 11.42 -18.84 -1.07
C SER A 513 12.49 -19.90 -0.82
N ILE A 514 13.07 -19.96 0.38
CA ILE A 514 14.06 -20.98 0.75
C ILE A 514 13.29 -22.26 1.10
N PRO A 515 13.53 -23.40 0.39
CA PRO A 515 12.79 -24.63 0.62
C PRO A 515 12.83 -25.11 2.08
N ALA A 516 13.98 -25.04 2.74
CA ALA A 516 14.14 -25.44 4.14
C ALA A 516 13.27 -24.60 5.10
N VAL A 517 13.09 -23.31 4.82
CA VAL A 517 12.22 -22.44 5.63
C VAL A 517 10.76 -22.77 5.37
N LYS A 518 10.38 -22.97 4.09
CA LYS A 518 9.03 -23.41 3.72
C LYS A 518 8.67 -24.71 4.43
N GLU A 519 9.53 -25.72 4.36
CA GLU A 519 9.32 -27.03 5.01
C GLU A 519 9.21 -26.89 6.53
N CYS A 520 10.06 -26.08 7.15
CA CYS A 520 9.98 -25.83 8.59
C CYS A 520 8.64 -25.20 8.99
N LEU A 521 8.18 -24.16 8.26
CA LEU A 521 6.89 -23.52 8.51
C LEU A 521 5.72 -24.49 8.31
N THR A 522 5.75 -25.30 7.24
CA THR A 522 4.71 -26.30 6.99
C THR A 522 4.70 -27.39 8.07
N ASN A 523 5.86 -27.78 8.60
CA ASN A 523 5.95 -28.78 9.67
C ASN A 523 5.45 -28.24 11.01
N ILE A 524 5.79 -27.00 11.37
CA ILE A 524 5.28 -26.36 12.60
C ILE A 524 3.75 -26.28 12.55
N VAL A 525 3.21 -25.88 11.40
CA VAL A 525 1.78 -25.69 11.23
C VAL A 525 1.04 -27.02 11.09
N GLY A 526 1.60 -27.96 10.34
CA GLY A 526 0.98 -29.20 9.90
C GLY A 526 1.24 -30.41 10.78
N GLY A 527 2.17 -30.34 11.73
CA GLY A 527 2.50 -31.46 12.61
C GLY A 527 1.31 -31.91 13.45
N GLU A 528 0.73 -33.04 13.08
CA GLU A 528 -0.12 -33.87 13.95
C GLU A 528 0.70 -34.41 15.12
#